data_AF-D2CZE1-F1
#
_entry.id   AF-D2CZE1-F1
#
_cell.length_a   1.000
_cell.length_b   1.000
_cell.length_c   1.000
_cell.angle_alpha   90.00
_cell.angle_beta   90.00
_cell.angle_gamma   90.00
#
_symmetry.space_group_name_H-M   'P 1'
#
loop_
_entity.id
_entity.type
_entity.pdbx_description
1 polymer ?
#
loop_
_entity_poly.entity_id
_entity_poly.type
_entity_poly.pdbx_seq_one_letter_code
_entity_poly.pdbx_strand_id
1 'polypeptide(L)'
;PQERLLLEVSWEALETAGHMPEKFGGPIGVFAGCGMGSYFYFNVCSNRDLVDNTGMFLLRHTGNDKDFLSTRLSHFLDLKGPSLSVQTACSTSLVATHYAVQSLLNGECDMALAGGVTIEMPHGLGYIFEDGEILSPDGHCHAFDHRAQGTVFGSGAGVVVLRRMSDALADNDHIWGVIRATAVNNDGSDKAGYLAPSVDGQAGAIAEAHGVADITADTIDYVDTHGTGT
;
A
#
# COMPACT_ATOMS: atom_id res chain seq x y z
N PRO A 1 14.43 6.12 -2.16
CA PRO A 1 14.12 5.35 -3.39
C PRO A 1 12.63 5.06 -3.50
N GLN A 2 12.01 4.62 -2.39
CA GLN A 2 10.57 4.42 -2.28
C GLN A 2 9.76 5.63 -2.76
N GLU A 3 10.03 6.85 -2.26
CA GLU A 3 9.34 8.08 -2.71
C GLU A 3 9.49 8.34 -4.22
N ARG A 4 10.68 8.08 -4.79
CA ARG A 4 10.96 8.29 -6.21
C ARG A 4 10.18 7.29 -7.07
N LEU A 5 10.22 6.01 -6.69
CA LEU A 5 9.52 4.97 -7.43
C LEU A 5 7.99 5.11 -7.33
N LEU A 6 7.48 5.54 -6.17
CA LEU A 6 6.05 5.83 -6.04
C LEU A 6 5.63 6.97 -6.96
N LEU A 7 6.45 8.02 -7.12
CA LEU A 7 6.18 9.10 -8.06
C LEU A 7 6.13 8.59 -9.51
N GLU A 8 7.10 7.79 -9.92
CA GLU A 8 7.15 7.17 -11.26
C GLU A 8 5.91 6.30 -11.53
N VAL A 9 5.60 5.36 -10.63
CA VAL A 9 4.43 4.46 -10.79
C VAL A 9 3.10 5.21 -10.70
N SER A 10 3.02 6.29 -9.92
CA SER A 10 1.81 7.12 -9.87
C SER A 10 1.58 7.86 -11.18
N TRP A 11 2.65 8.35 -11.81
CA TRP A 11 2.59 8.97 -13.13
C TRP A 11 2.13 7.97 -14.19
N GLU A 12 2.75 6.77 -14.22
CA GLU A 12 2.36 5.69 -15.14
C GLU A 12 0.89 5.27 -14.94
N ALA A 13 0.41 5.24 -13.69
CA ALA A 13 -0.98 4.91 -13.38
C ALA A 13 -1.95 5.98 -13.94
N LEU A 14 -1.62 7.27 -13.82
CA LEU A 14 -2.40 8.37 -14.38
C LEU A 14 -2.39 8.35 -15.92
N GLU A 15 -1.23 8.09 -16.55
CA GLU A 15 -1.13 7.91 -18.00
C GLU A 15 -1.99 6.73 -18.47
N THR A 16 -1.92 5.60 -17.76
CA THR A 16 -2.72 4.40 -18.06
C THR A 16 -4.22 4.65 -17.91
N ALA A 17 -4.62 5.46 -16.92
CA ALA A 17 -6.01 5.89 -16.74
C ALA A 17 -6.47 6.92 -17.77
N GLY A 18 -5.56 7.53 -18.53
CA GLY A 18 -5.86 8.58 -19.50
C GLY A 18 -6.17 9.95 -18.88
N HIS A 19 -5.81 10.15 -17.60
CA HIS A 19 -6.12 11.37 -16.85
C HIS A 19 -4.85 12.07 -16.39
N MET A 20 -4.45 13.11 -17.13
CA MET A 20 -3.32 13.95 -16.72
C MET A 20 -3.77 14.95 -15.64
N PRO A 21 -3.04 15.10 -14.52
CA PRO A 21 -3.43 15.98 -13.42
C PRO A 21 -3.74 17.42 -13.85
N GLU A 22 -3.01 17.96 -14.83
CA GLU A 22 -3.17 19.37 -15.24
C GLU A 22 -4.48 19.61 -16.03
N LYS A 23 -5.12 18.55 -16.50
CA LYS A 23 -6.36 18.61 -17.29
C LYS A 23 -7.58 18.11 -16.54
N PHE A 24 -7.38 17.49 -15.38
CA PHE A 24 -8.47 16.93 -14.59
C PHE A 24 -9.20 18.05 -13.83
N GLY A 25 -10.52 18.12 -13.96
CA GLY A 25 -11.33 19.24 -13.47
C GLY A 25 -11.65 19.24 -11.98
N GLY A 26 -11.15 18.25 -11.21
CA GLY A 26 -11.53 18.03 -9.82
C GLY A 26 -10.34 17.69 -8.89
N PRO A 27 -10.54 17.69 -7.57
CA PRO A 27 -9.52 17.26 -6.63
C PRO A 27 -9.14 15.78 -6.81
N ILE A 28 -7.84 15.53 -6.99
CA ILE A 28 -7.24 14.19 -6.96
C ILE A 28 -6.65 13.94 -5.57
N GLY A 29 -7.13 12.90 -4.89
CA GLY A 29 -6.60 12.44 -3.60
C GLY A 29 -5.42 11.46 -3.75
N VAL A 30 -4.60 11.35 -2.72
CA VAL A 30 -3.45 10.42 -2.63
C VAL A 30 -3.51 9.67 -1.31
N PHE A 31 -3.54 8.35 -1.38
CA PHE A 31 -3.57 7.44 -0.24
C PHE A 31 -2.51 6.38 -0.47
N ALA A 32 -1.35 6.52 0.16
CA ALA A 32 -0.25 5.60 -0.10
C ALA A 32 0.52 5.29 1.17
N GLY A 33 1.21 4.16 1.18
CA GLY A 33 2.15 3.84 2.24
C GLY A 33 3.44 3.26 1.72
N CYS A 34 4.41 3.12 2.61
CA CYS A 34 5.71 2.56 2.28
C CYS A 34 6.29 1.67 3.37
N GLY A 35 7.15 0.75 2.93
CA GLY A 35 7.94 -0.12 3.79
C GLY A 35 8.96 0.65 4.63
N MET A 36 9.81 -0.08 5.33
CA MET A 36 10.84 0.52 6.20
C MET A 36 11.77 1.44 5.41
N GLY A 37 12.16 2.58 6.01
CA GLY A 37 13.07 3.56 5.43
C GLY A 37 14.54 3.12 5.37
N SER A 38 14.81 1.90 4.91
CA SER A 38 16.14 1.26 4.96
C SER A 38 17.23 2.06 4.24
N TYR A 39 16.87 2.86 3.24
CA TYR A 39 17.83 3.75 2.54
C TYR A 39 18.52 4.72 3.48
N PHE A 40 17.78 5.26 4.45
CA PHE A 40 18.32 6.19 5.42
C PHE A 40 19.48 5.56 6.20
N TYR A 41 19.28 4.35 6.71
CA TYR A 41 20.29 3.66 7.52
C TYR A 41 21.50 3.21 6.70
N PHE A 42 21.28 2.61 5.54
CA PHE A 42 22.37 2.00 4.77
C PHE A 42 23.13 2.97 3.85
N ASN A 43 22.50 4.07 3.41
CA ASN A 43 23.07 4.97 2.40
C ASN A 43 23.19 6.43 2.86
N VAL A 44 22.28 6.92 3.70
CA VAL A 44 22.30 8.33 4.14
C VAL A 44 23.21 8.51 5.35
N CYS A 45 23.02 7.71 6.40
CA CYS A 45 23.82 7.77 7.62
C CYS A 45 25.31 7.44 7.38
N SER A 46 25.61 6.63 6.37
CA SER A 46 26.98 6.26 5.99
C SER A 46 27.67 7.31 5.11
N ASN A 47 26.94 8.30 4.58
CA ASN A 47 27.46 9.35 3.71
C ASN A 47 27.72 10.65 4.50
N ARG A 48 28.91 10.76 5.09
CA ARG A 48 29.30 11.90 5.94
C ARG A 48 29.21 13.24 5.21
N ASP A 49 29.68 13.30 3.97
CA ASP A 49 29.67 14.55 3.19
C ASP A 49 28.25 15.03 2.93
N LEU A 50 27.30 14.12 2.63
CA LEU A 50 25.89 14.47 2.47
C LEU A 50 25.30 15.01 3.77
N VAL A 51 25.61 14.37 4.89
CA VAL A 51 25.15 14.75 6.23
C VAL A 51 25.67 16.13 6.61
N ASP A 52 26.95 16.39 6.43
CA ASP A 52 27.58 17.66 6.80
C ASP A 52 27.05 18.82 5.93
N ASN A 53 26.74 18.57 4.65
CA ASN A 53 26.24 19.60 3.73
C ASN A 53 24.73 19.89 3.88
N THR A 54 23.90 18.86 4.13
CA THR A 54 22.43 19.01 4.14
C THR A 54 21.87 19.12 5.56
N GLY A 55 22.53 18.51 6.53
CA GLY A 55 22.06 18.39 7.91
C GLY A 55 21.15 17.18 8.13
N MET A 56 21.37 16.49 9.25
CA MET A 56 20.62 15.28 9.63
C MET A 56 19.12 15.50 9.75
N PHE A 57 18.68 16.69 10.16
CA PHE A 57 17.26 16.99 10.31
C PHE A 57 16.53 16.88 8.97
N LEU A 58 17.00 17.57 7.93
CA LEU A 58 16.36 17.55 6.61
C LEU A 58 16.43 16.17 5.96
N LEU A 59 17.58 15.49 6.10
CA LEU A 59 17.77 14.15 5.54
C LEU A 59 16.86 13.10 6.18
N ARG A 60 16.76 13.10 7.52
CA ARG A 60 15.91 12.14 8.25
C ARG A 60 14.44 12.48 8.09
N HIS A 61 14.06 13.72 8.41
CA HIS A 61 12.67 14.12 8.51
C HIS A 61 12.07 14.30 7.11
N THR A 62 12.52 15.28 6.34
CA THR A 62 11.88 15.58 5.06
C THR A 62 12.23 14.58 3.95
N GLY A 63 13.44 13.99 3.99
CA GLY A 63 13.93 13.15 2.90
C GLY A 63 13.68 11.65 3.02
N ASN A 64 13.32 11.15 4.22
CA ASN A 64 13.19 9.70 4.45
C ASN A 64 12.07 9.32 5.46
N ASP A 65 11.37 10.29 6.06
CA ASP A 65 10.24 9.99 6.92
C ASP A 65 9.00 9.64 6.08
N LYS A 66 8.21 8.69 6.58
CA LYS A 66 7.04 8.15 5.89
C LYS A 66 5.96 9.22 5.68
N ASP A 67 5.93 10.23 6.54
CA ASP A 67 4.96 11.33 6.52
C ASP A 67 4.95 12.10 5.19
N PHE A 68 6.10 12.19 4.51
CA PHE A 68 6.24 12.99 3.29
C PHE A 68 5.93 12.24 2.00
N LEU A 69 5.67 10.93 2.07
CA LEU A 69 5.46 10.07 0.90
C LEU A 69 4.32 10.58 -0.01
N SER A 70 3.10 10.69 0.55
CA SER A 70 1.93 11.12 -0.22
C SER A 70 1.95 12.62 -0.54
N THR A 71 2.38 13.44 0.43
CA THR A 71 2.34 14.91 0.30
C THR A 71 3.37 15.42 -0.70
N ARG A 72 4.53 14.76 -0.80
CA ARG A 72 5.50 15.04 -1.85
C ARG A 72 4.93 14.71 -3.22
N LEU A 73 4.27 13.57 -3.38
CA LEU A 73 3.58 13.21 -4.63
C LEU A 73 2.53 14.26 -5.02
N SER A 74 1.66 14.63 -4.09
CA SER A 74 0.67 15.70 -4.30
C SER A 74 1.31 17.03 -4.67
N HIS A 75 2.42 17.39 -4.03
CA HIS A 75 3.15 18.61 -4.35
C HIS A 75 3.74 18.60 -5.77
N PHE A 76 4.38 17.50 -6.17
CA PHE A 76 5.01 17.38 -7.49
C PHE A 76 4.00 17.38 -8.64
N LEU A 77 2.84 16.75 -8.45
CA LEU A 77 1.81 16.59 -9.48
C LEU A 77 0.65 17.60 -9.36
N ASP A 78 0.78 18.60 -8.47
CA ASP A 78 -0.23 19.63 -8.18
C ASP A 78 -1.61 19.08 -7.75
N LEU A 79 -1.64 17.95 -7.04
CA LEU A 79 -2.88 17.28 -6.62
C LEU A 79 -3.49 17.97 -5.38
N LYS A 80 -4.78 18.30 -5.45
CA LYS A 80 -5.49 19.13 -4.45
C LYS A 80 -6.50 18.41 -3.58
N GLY A 81 -6.66 17.10 -3.72
CA GLY A 81 -7.48 16.29 -2.83
C GLY A 81 -6.76 15.92 -1.52
N PRO A 82 -7.38 15.08 -0.67
CA PRO A 82 -6.74 14.57 0.54
C PRO A 82 -5.43 13.85 0.22
N SER A 83 -4.39 14.07 1.02
CA SER A 83 -3.08 13.44 0.83
C SER A 83 -2.62 12.79 2.14
N LEU A 84 -2.71 11.45 2.21
CA LEU A 84 -2.48 10.69 3.43
C LEU A 84 -1.46 9.58 3.22
N SER A 85 -0.44 9.61 4.09
CA SER A 85 0.50 8.50 4.27
C SER A 85 -0.09 7.49 5.27
N VAL A 86 -0.47 6.30 4.79
CA VAL A 86 -1.10 5.24 5.59
C VAL A 86 -0.06 4.19 5.97
N GLN A 87 -0.10 3.69 7.20
CA GLN A 87 0.86 2.70 7.72
C GLN A 87 0.17 1.68 8.62
N THR A 88 -0.04 0.46 8.10
CA THR A 88 -0.66 -0.67 8.81
C THR A 88 0.11 -1.97 8.58
N ALA A 89 1.44 -1.89 8.45
CA ALA A 89 2.31 -3.03 8.11
C ALA A 89 1.89 -3.72 6.79
N CYS A 90 1.74 -5.04 6.78
CA CYS A 90 1.49 -5.84 5.56
C CYS A 90 0.19 -5.45 4.83
N SER A 91 -0.81 -4.91 5.53
CA SER A 91 -2.09 -4.49 4.94
C SER A 91 -2.09 -3.06 4.37
N THR A 92 -0.96 -2.35 4.45
CA THR A 92 -0.89 -0.90 4.21
C THR A 92 -1.54 -0.43 2.91
N SER A 93 -1.22 -1.06 1.78
CA SER A 93 -1.74 -0.65 0.47
C SER A 93 -3.25 -0.92 0.33
N LEU A 94 -3.76 -2.00 0.93
CA LEU A 94 -5.19 -2.32 0.89
C LEU A 94 -6.00 -1.39 1.82
N VAL A 95 -5.44 -1.02 2.97
CA VAL A 95 -6.04 -0.01 3.86
C VAL A 95 -6.01 1.38 3.20
N ALA A 96 -4.93 1.73 2.49
CA ALA A 96 -4.88 2.97 1.71
C ALA A 96 -5.97 2.99 0.63
N THR A 97 -6.19 1.85 -0.04
CA THR A 97 -7.29 1.66 -1.00
C THR A 97 -8.66 1.83 -0.35
N HIS A 98 -8.88 1.24 0.83
CA HIS A 98 -10.13 1.44 1.58
C HIS A 98 -10.42 2.92 1.82
N TYR A 99 -9.47 3.69 2.37
CA TYR A 99 -9.69 5.12 2.64
C TYR A 99 -9.84 5.96 1.38
N ALA A 100 -9.16 5.60 0.28
CA ALA A 100 -9.39 6.23 -1.02
C ALA A 100 -10.84 6.01 -1.52
N VAL A 101 -11.36 4.78 -1.39
CA VAL A 101 -12.76 4.45 -1.72
C VAL A 101 -13.72 5.25 -0.85
N GLN A 102 -13.49 5.32 0.48
CA GLN A 102 -14.34 6.12 1.37
C GLN A 102 -14.34 7.61 1.00
N SER A 103 -13.16 8.17 0.69
CA SER A 103 -13.00 9.58 0.30
C SER A 103 -13.75 9.90 -1.00
N LEU A 104 -13.72 9.00 -1.99
CA LEU A 104 -14.49 9.11 -3.24
C LEU A 104 -16.00 9.05 -2.99
N LEU A 105 -16.46 8.10 -2.16
CA LEU A 105 -17.88 7.93 -1.84
C LEU A 105 -18.44 9.10 -1.03
N ASN A 106 -17.61 9.72 -0.18
CA ASN A 106 -17.97 10.90 0.62
C ASN A 106 -17.81 12.22 -0.16
N GLY A 107 -17.33 12.19 -1.40
CA GLY A 107 -17.16 13.39 -2.23
C GLY A 107 -16.02 14.30 -1.80
N GLU A 108 -15.03 13.79 -1.06
CA GLU A 108 -13.83 14.54 -0.66
C GLU A 108 -12.83 14.68 -1.83
N CYS A 109 -12.89 13.76 -2.80
CA CYS A 109 -12.14 13.82 -4.05
C CYS A 109 -12.96 13.24 -5.22
N ASP A 110 -12.55 13.52 -6.46
CA ASP A 110 -13.19 13.04 -7.69
C ASP A 110 -12.39 11.92 -8.39
N MET A 111 -11.14 11.78 -7.99
CA MET A 111 -10.22 10.71 -8.36
C MET A 111 -9.27 10.48 -7.19
N ALA A 112 -8.83 9.24 -6.99
CA ALA A 112 -7.86 8.94 -5.94
C ALA A 112 -6.76 8.02 -6.48
N LEU A 113 -5.51 8.33 -6.12
CA LEU A 113 -4.38 7.42 -6.24
C LEU A 113 -4.29 6.62 -4.95
N ALA A 114 -4.35 5.29 -5.05
CA ALA A 114 -4.21 4.40 -3.90
C ALA A 114 -3.08 3.38 -4.15
N GLY A 115 -2.21 3.14 -3.17
CA GLY A 115 -1.12 2.18 -3.39
C GLY A 115 -0.10 2.06 -2.29
N GLY A 116 1.06 1.53 -2.65
CA GLY A 116 2.20 1.46 -1.75
C GLY A 116 3.49 1.01 -2.42
N VAL A 117 4.58 1.15 -1.68
CA VAL A 117 5.93 0.81 -2.16
C VAL A 117 6.76 0.19 -1.05
N THR A 118 7.49 -0.87 -1.35
CA THR A 118 8.52 -1.45 -0.48
C THR A 118 9.80 -1.65 -1.29
N ILE A 119 10.92 -1.16 -0.78
CA ILE A 119 12.24 -1.40 -1.37
C ILE A 119 13.17 -1.90 -0.26
N GLU A 120 13.42 -3.20 -0.29
CA GLU A 120 14.31 -3.89 0.64
C GLU A 120 15.76 -3.48 0.39
N MET A 121 16.51 -3.25 1.46
CA MET A 121 17.93 -2.90 1.41
C MET A 121 18.65 -3.52 2.60
N PRO A 122 19.96 -3.83 2.46
CA PRO A 122 20.79 -3.69 1.25
C PRO A 122 20.46 -4.71 0.15
N HIS A 123 20.68 -4.35 -1.11
CA HIS A 123 20.49 -5.26 -2.25
C HIS A 123 21.60 -6.32 -2.29
N GLY A 124 21.30 -7.48 -2.89
CA GLY A 124 22.29 -8.54 -3.10
C GLY A 124 22.66 -9.32 -1.83
N LEU A 125 21.90 -9.14 -0.76
CA LEU A 125 22.03 -9.91 0.47
C LEU A 125 20.76 -10.75 0.68
N GLY A 126 20.96 -11.99 1.09
CA GLY A 126 19.90 -12.85 1.60
C GLY A 126 19.70 -12.62 3.11
N TYR A 127 19.04 -13.58 3.75
CA TYR A 127 18.86 -13.59 5.19
C TYR A 127 19.39 -14.89 5.79
N ILE A 128 19.59 -14.89 7.11
CA ILE A 128 19.90 -16.09 7.88
C ILE A 128 18.58 -16.53 8.52
N PHE A 129 18.22 -17.79 8.34
CA PHE A 129 17.03 -18.36 8.96
C PHE A 129 17.21 -18.44 10.48
N GLU A 130 16.18 -18.04 11.22
CA GLU A 130 16.10 -18.15 12.67
C GLU A 130 14.74 -18.76 13.08
N ASP A 131 14.79 -19.79 13.93
CA ASP A 131 13.57 -20.44 14.44
C ASP A 131 12.71 -19.45 15.22
N GLY A 132 11.42 -19.37 14.87
CA GLY A 132 10.45 -18.47 15.49
C GLY A 132 10.29 -17.11 14.80
N GLU A 133 11.06 -16.83 13.75
CA GLU A 133 10.84 -15.70 12.85
C GLU A 133 9.93 -16.07 11.66
N ILE A 134 9.59 -15.07 10.83
CA ILE A 134 8.63 -15.24 9.73
C ILE A 134 9.27 -15.70 8.41
N LEU A 135 10.61 -15.66 8.30
CA LEU A 135 11.32 -15.95 7.05
C LEU A 135 11.50 -17.45 6.83
N SER A 136 11.30 -17.92 5.60
CA SER A 136 11.38 -19.35 5.28
C SER A 136 12.82 -19.88 5.27
N PRO A 137 13.06 -21.14 5.65
CA PRO A 137 14.42 -21.70 5.67
C PRO A 137 15.02 -21.94 4.27
N ASP A 138 14.19 -21.98 3.22
CA ASP A 138 14.60 -22.37 1.87
C ASP A 138 14.48 -21.25 0.82
N GLY A 139 14.08 -20.03 1.23
CA GLY A 139 13.93 -18.92 0.30
C GLY A 139 12.69 -18.99 -0.58
N HIS A 140 11.67 -19.76 -0.17
CA HIS A 140 10.38 -19.82 -0.87
C HIS A 140 9.19 -19.58 0.07
N CYS A 141 8.13 -18.96 -0.46
CA CYS A 141 6.83 -18.85 0.20
C CYS A 141 5.92 -19.97 -0.33
N HIS A 142 5.74 -21.05 0.45
CA HIS A 142 4.92 -22.20 0.06
C HIS A 142 3.50 -22.10 0.61
N ALA A 143 2.75 -21.06 0.23
CA ALA A 143 1.38 -20.84 0.70
C ALA A 143 0.48 -22.08 0.45
N PHE A 144 -0.18 -22.55 1.52
CA PHE A 144 -1.09 -23.70 1.52
C PHE A 144 -0.47 -25.08 1.21
N ASP A 145 0.86 -25.18 1.15
CA ASP A 145 1.58 -26.43 0.95
C ASP A 145 2.03 -27.03 2.29
N HIS A 146 2.16 -28.36 2.38
CA HIS A 146 2.73 -29.03 3.55
C HIS A 146 4.19 -28.61 3.89
N ARG A 147 4.87 -27.96 2.94
CA ARG A 147 6.22 -27.37 3.08
C ARG A 147 6.21 -25.93 3.59
N ALA A 148 5.05 -25.36 3.92
CA ALA A 148 4.92 -24.03 4.49
C ALA A 148 5.78 -23.91 5.77
N GLN A 149 6.79 -23.04 5.73
CA GLN A 149 7.73 -22.81 6.83
C GLN A 149 8.15 -21.33 6.94
N GLY A 150 7.40 -20.41 6.33
CA GLY A 150 7.68 -18.97 6.34
C GLY A 150 7.47 -18.30 4.98
N THR A 151 7.81 -17.01 4.94
CA THR A 151 7.70 -16.15 3.77
C THR A 151 9.07 -15.66 3.28
N VAL A 152 9.06 -14.93 2.17
CA VAL A 152 10.22 -14.18 1.66
C VAL A 152 9.79 -12.77 1.30
N PHE A 153 10.50 -11.77 1.80
CA PHE A 153 10.23 -10.38 1.45
C PHE A 153 10.74 -10.03 0.05
N GLY A 154 9.97 -9.19 -0.63
CA GLY A 154 10.26 -8.69 -1.96
C GLY A 154 10.17 -7.17 -2.01
N SER A 155 10.77 -6.61 -3.06
CA SER A 155 10.64 -5.19 -3.39
C SER A 155 9.60 -5.00 -4.49
N GLY A 156 8.79 -3.94 -4.39
CA GLY A 156 7.77 -3.62 -5.38
C GLY A 156 7.06 -2.30 -5.09
N ALA A 157 6.44 -1.74 -6.11
CA ALA A 157 5.55 -0.58 -6.00
C ALA A 157 4.31 -0.83 -6.85
N GLY A 158 3.17 -0.32 -6.40
CA GLY A 158 1.91 -0.40 -7.14
C GLY A 158 0.97 0.73 -6.75
N VAL A 159 0.31 1.30 -7.74
CA VAL A 159 -0.69 2.37 -7.58
C VAL A 159 -1.87 2.06 -8.50
N VAL A 160 -3.08 2.22 -7.98
CA VAL A 160 -4.32 2.18 -8.75
C VAL A 160 -4.94 3.57 -8.79
N VAL A 161 -5.54 3.92 -9.93
CA VAL A 161 -6.39 5.10 -10.07
C VAL A 161 -7.83 4.69 -9.83
N LEU A 162 -8.48 5.34 -8.88
CA LEU A 162 -9.85 5.04 -8.47
C LEU A 162 -10.76 6.22 -8.80
N ARG A 163 -11.96 5.93 -9.28
CA ARG A 163 -13.04 6.89 -9.51
C ARG A 163 -14.37 6.28 -9.12
N ARG A 164 -15.36 7.14 -8.86
CA ARG A 164 -16.75 6.68 -8.77
C ARG A 164 -17.19 6.12 -10.11
N MET A 165 -17.93 5.00 -10.08
CA MET A 165 -18.38 4.32 -11.30
C MET A 165 -19.22 5.24 -12.21
N SER A 166 -20.06 6.10 -11.64
CA SER A 166 -20.84 7.09 -12.38
C SER A 166 -19.97 8.03 -13.21
N ASP A 167 -18.86 8.47 -12.63
CA ASP A 167 -17.99 9.49 -13.21
C ASP A 167 -17.09 8.86 -14.26
N ALA A 168 -16.59 7.65 -13.98
CA ALA A 168 -15.85 6.85 -14.95
C ALA A 168 -16.70 6.53 -16.20
N LEU A 169 -17.99 6.22 -16.02
CA LEU A 169 -18.92 6.00 -17.14
C LEU A 169 -19.21 7.30 -17.91
N ALA A 170 -19.38 8.42 -17.20
CA ALA A 170 -19.66 9.71 -17.83
C ALA A 170 -18.48 10.20 -18.70
N ASP A 171 -17.25 9.95 -18.23
CA ASP A 171 -16.02 10.34 -18.93
C ASP A 171 -15.52 9.26 -19.91
N ASN A 172 -16.23 8.13 -20.00
CA ASN A 172 -15.90 6.99 -20.87
C ASN A 172 -14.48 6.43 -20.59
N ASP A 173 -14.16 6.32 -19.31
CA ASP A 173 -12.91 5.73 -18.83
C ASP A 173 -12.85 4.23 -19.13
N HIS A 174 -11.64 3.71 -19.28
CA HIS A 174 -11.44 2.27 -19.31
C HIS A 174 -11.52 1.69 -17.89
N ILE A 175 -12.53 0.85 -17.63
CA ILE A 175 -12.78 0.25 -16.32
C ILE A 175 -12.18 -1.16 -16.27
N TRP A 176 -11.06 -1.32 -15.56
CA TRP A 176 -10.40 -2.62 -15.35
C TRP A 176 -11.17 -3.55 -14.41
N GLY A 177 -11.89 -2.99 -13.45
CA GLY A 177 -12.64 -3.72 -12.45
C GLY A 177 -13.44 -2.77 -11.56
N VAL A 178 -14.36 -3.33 -10.77
CA VAL A 178 -15.20 -2.57 -9.84
C VAL A 178 -14.95 -3.07 -8.43
N ILE A 179 -14.52 -2.16 -7.55
CA ILE A 179 -14.43 -2.44 -6.12
C ILE A 179 -15.85 -2.35 -5.54
N ARG A 180 -16.45 -3.51 -5.25
CA ARG A 180 -17.82 -3.60 -4.72
C ARG A 180 -17.92 -3.15 -3.26
N ALA A 181 -16.93 -3.49 -2.45
CA ALA A 181 -16.80 -3.07 -1.07
C ALA A 181 -15.36 -3.23 -0.59
N THR A 182 -15.06 -2.59 0.54
CA THR A 182 -13.83 -2.79 1.31
C THR A 182 -14.21 -2.75 2.79
N ALA A 183 -13.49 -3.49 3.64
CA ALA A 183 -13.66 -3.46 5.08
C ALA A 183 -12.30 -3.54 5.78
N VAL A 184 -12.18 -2.89 6.93
CA VAL A 184 -10.96 -2.87 7.75
C VAL A 184 -11.38 -2.98 9.21
N ASN A 185 -10.79 -3.94 9.93
CA ASN A 185 -10.97 -4.08 11.36
C ASN A 185 -9.62 -4.31 12.08
N ASN A 186 -9.68 -4.65 13.36
CA ASN A 186 -8.51 -5.03 14.14
C ASN A 186 -8.85 -6.20 15.06
N ASP A 187 -7.96 -7.19 15.12
CA ASP A 187 -8.12 -8.39 15.96
C ASP A 187 -8.28 -8.07 17.47
N GLY A 188 -7.80 -6.92 17.92
CA GLY A 188 -7.74 -6.60 19.35
C GLY A 188 -6.82 -7.56 20.10
N SER A 189 -7.20 -7.90 21.34
CA SER A 189 -6.38 -8.72 22.25
C SER A 189 -6.70 -10.21 22.24
N ASP A 190 -7.75 -10.65 21.54
CA ASP A 190 -8.20 -12.04 21.58
C ASP A 190 -7.42 -12.92 20.57
N LYS A 191 -6.14 -13.10 20.89
CA LYS A 191 -5.17 -13.88 20.10
C LYS A 191 -3.98 -14.28 20.95
N ALA A 192 -3.24 -15.30 20.51
CA ALA A 192 -2.13 -15.88 21.27
C ALA A 192 -0.96 -14.91 21.54
N GLY A 193 -0.88 -13.81 20.80
CA GLY A 193 0.10 -12.74 21.00
C GLY A 193 -0.09 -11.61 19.99
N TYR A 194 0.66 -10.51 20.13
CA TYR A 194 0.53 -9.34 19.26
C TYR A 194 0.70 -9.66 17.76
N LEU A 195 1.66 -10.54 17.45
CA LEU A 195 2.00 -10.98 16.09
C LEU A 195 1.16 -12.16 15.60
N ALA A 196 0.36 -12.79 16.47
CA ALA A 196 -0.48 -13.91 16.08
C ALA A 196 -1.66 -13.43 15.22
N PRO A 197 -2.12 -14.22 14.24
CA PRO A 197 -3.38 -13.95 13.54
C PRO A 197 -4.59 -14.24 14.45
N SER A 198 -5.73 -13.62 14.15
CA SER A 198 -7.04 -14.00 14.71
C SER A 198 -7.98 -14.52 13.62
N VAL A 199 -8.51 -15.73 13.80
CA VAL A 199 -9.48 -16.32 12.87
C VAL A 199 -10.78 -15.51 12.89
N ASP A 200 -11.27 -15.12 14.06
CA ASP A 200 -12.50 -14.35 14.20
C ASP A 200 -12.36 -12.93 13.66
N GLY A 201 -11.19 -12.29 13.88
CA GLY A 201 -10.88 -10.99 13.29
C GLY A 201 -10.91 -11.01 11.76
N GLN A 202 -10.24 -11.99 11.15
CA GLN A 202 -10.23 -12.16 9.70
C GLN A 202 -11.62 -12.51 9.14
N ALA A 203 -12.32 -13.45 9.75
CA ALA A 203 -13.69 -13.82 9.35
C ALA A 203 -14.65 -12.63 9.46
N GLY A 204 -14.51 -11.81 10.51
CA GLY A 204 -15.28 -10.59 10.69
C GLY A 204 -15.06 -9.57 9.58
N ALA A 205 -13.80 -9.31 9.19
CA ALA A 205 -13.49 -8.37 8.11
C ALA A 205 -14.07 -8.84 6.76
N ILE A 206 -13.97 -10.14 6.47
CA ILE A 206 -14.54 -10.74 5.24
C ILE A 206 -16.06 -10.65 5.25
N ALA A 207 -16.71 -11.00 6.37
CA ALA A 207 -18.15 -10.94 6.51
C ALA A 207 -18.68 -9.50 6.39
N GLU A 208 -17.96 -8.52 6.95
CA GLU A 208 -18.29 -7.11 6.80
C GLU A 208 -18.16 -6.66 5.34
N ALA A 209 -17.09 -7.03 4.64
CA ALA A 209 -16.93 -6.71 3.22
C ALA A 209 -18.07 -7.30 2.36
N HIS A 210 -18.47 -8.55 2.62
CA HIS A 210 -19.63 -9.16 1.96
C HIS A 210 -20.94 -8.43 2.29
N GLY A 211 -21.15 -8.07 3.56
CA GLY A 211 -22.34 -7.34 4.00
C GLY A 211 -22.45 -5.95 3.37
N VAL A 212 -21.34 -5.21 3.28
CA VAL A 212 -21.28 -3.90 2.62
C VAL A 212 -21.50 -4.03 1.10
N ALA A 213 -20.98 -5.10 0.48
CA ALA A 213 -21.18 -5.36 -0.94
C ALA A 213 -22.60 -5.86 -1.30
N ASP A 214 -23.38 -6.27 -0.29
CA ASP A 214 -24.65 -6.99 -0.41
C ASP A 214 -24.54 -8.24 -1.30
N ILE A 215 -23.58 -9.11 -0.97
CA ILE A 215 -23.32 -10.36 -1.70
C ILE A 215 -23.20 -11.56 -0.75
N THR A 216 -23.42 -12.74 -1.31
CA THR A 216 -23.23 -14.02 -0.61
C THR A 216 -21.92 -14.68 -1.04
N ALA A 217 -21.35 -15.53 -0.18
CA ALA A 217 -20.04 -16.14 -0.44
C ALA A 217 -20.01 -17.04 -1.68
N ASP A 218 -21.15 -17.61 -2.09
CA ASP A 218 -21.29 -18.45 -3.29
C ASP A 218 -21.17 -17.66 -4.61
N THR A 219 -21.15 -16.33 -4.56
CA THR A 219 -20.88 -15.49 -5.74
C THR A 219 -19.39 -15.15 -5.90
N ILE A 220 -18.50 -15.66 -5.05
CA ILE A 220 -17.06 -15.41 -5.11
C ILE A 220 -16.35 -16.58 -5.80
N ASP A 221 -15.85 -16.33 -7.00
CA ASP A 221 -15.14 -17.35 -7.79
C ASP A 221 -13.66 -17.51 -7.41
N TYR A 222 -13.06 -16.46 -6.84
CA TYR A 222 -11.63 -16.40 -6.56
C TYR A 222 -11.32 -15.58 -5.31
N VAL A 223 -10.34 -16.03 -4.53
CA VAL A 223 -9.83 -15.34 -3.35
C VAL A 223 -8.32 -15.21 -3.47
N ASP A 224 -7.83 -13.97 -3.60
CA ASP A 224 -6.41 -13.67 -3.45
C ASP A 224 -6.09 -13.52 -1.96
N THR A 225 -5.38 -14.50 -1.40
CA THR A 225 -5.19 -14.61 0.05
C THR A 225 -3.95 -13.86 0.53
N HIS A 226 -3.88 -13.53 1.81
CA HIS A 226 -2.62 -13.04 2.41
C HIS A 226 -1.46 -14.04 2.21
N GLY A 227 -1.74 -15.35 2.30
CA GLY A 227 -0.85 -16.40 1.79
C GLY A 227 0.58 -16.34 2.34
N THR A 228 0.75 -16.21 3.66
CA THR A 228 2.08 -15.98 4.28
C THR A 228 3.05 -17.15 4.16
N GLY A 229 2.57 -18.37 3.86
CA GLY A 229 3.42 -19.56 3.77
C GLY A 229 3.86 -20.12 5.12
N THR A 230 3.12 -19.81 6.18
CA THR A 230 3.36 -20.23 7.58
C THR A 230 2.39 -21.29 8.05
#